data_AF-A0A1F5X1V8-F1
#
_entry.id   AF-A0A1F5X1V8-F1
#
_cell.length_a   1.000
_cell.length_b   1.000
_cell.length_c   1.000
_cell.angle_alpha   90.00
_cell.angle_beta   90.00
_cell.angle_gamma   90.00
#
_symmetry.space_group_name_H-M   'P 1'
#
loop_
_entity.id
_entity.type
_entity.pdbx_description
1 polymer ?
#
loop_
_entity_poly.entity_id
_entity_poly.type
_entity_poly.pdbx_seq_one_letter_code
_entity_poly.pdbx_strand_id
1 'polypeptide(L)'
;MLERPSYEAYESKPKNERRQIVSASGVLERKRFLLSSSPEVKERLHKLQDLVYELKKEYPELICFSIYGSFTKGYAMPESDIDGHFMVDEVLKSKKHSELELELHERLKKELNLTDTQIIDTDVYLWSKERLRKLCHDPQWWNQQVPSLLFLMSVGRGIDEYRRVVFDELEGMGSQGEKVWKEIIQSLINQENAGFSDEFQKKRQNLYPKTLAEGRKYFLNEEPKLMDGNTKKAK
;
A
#
# COMPACT_ATOMS: atom_id res chain seq x y z
N MET A 1 7.80 -23.31 -16.69
CA MET A 1 7.86 -21.89 -16.25
C MET A 1 6.44 -21.46 -15.89
N LEU A 2 6.24 -20.67 -14.83
CA LEU A 2 4.91 -20.08 -14.59
C LEU A 2 4.78 -18.86 -15.49
N GLU A 3 3.72 -18.82 -16.29
CA GLU A 3 3.47 -17.74 -17.24
C GLU A 3 2.38 -16.82 -16.71
N ARG A 4 2.61 -15.52 -16.90
CA ARG A 4 1.60 -14.51 -16.58
C ARG A 4 0.44 -14.68 -17.55
N PRO A 5 -0.83 -14.71 -17.10
CA PRO A 5 -1.96 -14.74 -17.99
C PRO A 5 -1.92 -13.57 -18.97
N SER A 6 -2.12 -13.86 -20.26
CA SER A 6 -2.32 -12.81 -21.26
C SER A 6 -3.63 -12.07 -20.96
N TYR A 7 -3.79 -10.87 -21.51
CA TYR A 7 -4.99 -10.06 -21.28
C TYR A 7 -6.24 -10.76 -21.85
N GLU A 8 -6.09 -11.35 -23.04
CA GLU A 8 -7.10 -12.08 -23.79
C GLU A 8 -7.65 -13.28 -22.99
N ALA A 9 -6.85 -13.84 -22.08
CA ALA A 9 -7.27 -14.95 -21.23
C ALA A 9 -8.43 -14.57 -20.28
N TYR A 10 -8.63 -13.28 -20.00
CA TYR A 10 -9.59 -12.84 -18.98
C TYR A 10 -10.41 -11.57 -19.33
N GLU A 11 -10.25 -10.98 -20.51
CA GLU A 11 -10.83 -9.68 -20.87
C GLU A 11 -12.37 -9.58 -20.84
N SER A 12 -13.07 -10.70 -20.98
CA SER A 12 -14.54 -10.76 -20.99
C SER A 12 -15.13 -11.42 -19.74
N LYS A 13 -14.28 -11.72 -18.75
CA LYS A 13 -14.67 -12.55 -17.62
C LYS A 13 -15.12 -11.73 -16.41
N PRO A 14 -16.09 -12.22 -15.62
CA PRO A 14 -16.45 -11.64 -14.34
C PRO A 14 -15.25 -11.50 -13.39
N LYS A 15 -15.28 -10.50 -12.48
CA LYS A 15 -14.19 -10.19 -11.51
C LYS A 15 -13.66 -11.44 -10.79
N ASN A 16 -14.54 -12.34 -10.36
CA ASN A 16 -14.16 -13.56 -9.65
C ASN A 16 -13.43 -14.58 -10.54
N GLU A 17 -13.86 -14.75 -11.80
CA GLU A 17 -13.17 -15.63 -12.75
C GLU A 17 -11.79 -15.07 -13.12
N ARG A 18 -11.67 -13.76 -13.35
CA ARG A 18 -10.38 -13.13 -13.62
C ARG A 18 -9.40 -13.35 -12.46
N ARG A 19 -9.88 -13.17 -11.23
CA ARG A 19 -9.12 -13.44 -10.00
C ARG A 19 -8.63 -14.89 -9.94
N GLN A 20 -9.51 -15.85 -10.24
CA GLN A 20 -9.17 -17.29 -10.25
C GLN A 20 -8.09 -17.61 -11.27
N ILE A 21 -8.19 -17.07 -12.49
CA ILE A 21 -7.19 -17.26 -13.55
C ILE A 21 -5.81 -16.76 -13.10
N VAL A 22 -5.75 -15.56 -12.53
CA VAL A 22 -4.48 -15.02 -12.03
C VAL A 22 -3.94 -15.84 -10.87
N SER A 23 -4.76 -16.27 -9.91
CA SER A 23 -4.28 -17.14 -8.83
C SER A 23 -3.79 -18.50 -9.34
N ALA A 24 -4.49 -19.12 -10.30
CA ALA A 24 -4.16 -20.43 -10.86
C ALA A 24 -2.85 -20.41 -11.67
N SER A 25 -2.45 -19.24 -12.19
CA SER A 25 -1.14 -19.09 -12.85
C SER A 25 0.05 -19.29 -11.92
N GLY A 26 -0.15 -19.17 -10.59
CA GLY A 26 0.90 -19.21 -9.58
C GLY A 26 1.88 -18.03 -9.60
N VAL A 27 1.76 -17.09 -10.55
CA VAL A 27 2.67 -15.93 -10.64
C VAL A 27 2.55 -15.02 -9.42
N LEU A 28 1.33 -14.81 -8.94
CA LEU A 28 1.04 -13.97 -7.78
C LEU A 28 1.45 -14.64 -6.45
N GLU A 29 1.72 -15.95 -6.44
CA GLU A 29 2.31 -16.63 -5.27
C GLU A 29 3.79 -16.28 -5.06
N ARG A 30 4.48 -15.81 -6.12
CA ARG A 30 5.90 -15.43 -6.07
C ARG A 30 6.15 -13.93 -6.09
N LYS A 31 5.10 -13.14 -6.26
CA LYS A 31 5.17 -11.68 -6.32
C LYS A 31 4.10 -11.07 -5.46
N ARG A 32 4.48 -10.10 -4.63
CA ARG A 32 3.52 -9.35 -3.83
C ARG A 32 2.56 -8.54 -4.71
N PHE A 33 3.08 -8.01 -5.81
CA PHE A 33 2.29 -7.24 -6.76
C PHE A 33 2.43 -7.83 -8.17
N LEU A 34 1.32 -7.85 -8.88
CA LEU A 34 1.26 -8.15 -10.30
C LEU A 34 0.39 -7.07 -10.93
N LEU A 35 0.92 -6.33 -11.90
CA LEU A 35 0.12 -5.35 -12.64
C LEU A 35 -0.73 -6.08 -13.70
N SER A 36 -1.78 -5.43 -14.22
CA SER A 36 -2.60 -6.00 -15.31
C SER A 36 -1.83 -6.05 -16.63
N SER A 37 -2.12 -7.06 -17.47
CA SER A 37 -1.55 -7.16 -18.82
C SER A 37 -2.25 -6.23 -19.82
N SER A 38 -3.47 -5.75 -19.52
CA SER A 38 -4.21 -4.77 -20.31
C SER A 38 -3.37 -3.53 -20.64
N PRO A 39 -3.23 -3.16 -21.92
CA PRO A 39 -2.57 -1.91 -22.33
C PRO A 39 -3.20 -0.66 -21.71
N GLU A 40 -4.52 -0.59 -21.67
CA GLU A 40 -5.28 0.57 -21.15
C GLU A 40 -5.09 0.72 -19.64
N VAL A 41 -5.08 -0.38 -18.89
CA VAL A 41 -4.82 -0.35 -17.44
C VAL A 41 -3.38 0.07 -17.15
N LYS A 42 -2.42 -0.37 -17.96
CA LYS A 42 -1.02 0.09 -17.84
C LYS A 42 -0.90 1.58 -18.13
N GLU A 43 -1.53 2.06 -19.20
CA GLU A 43 -1.55 3.48 -19.53
C GLU A 43 -2.17 4.30 -18.39
N ARG A 44 -3.29 3.83 -17.82
CA ARG A 44 -3.91 4.48 -16.65
C ARG A 44 -2.99 4.52 -15.44
N LEU A 45 -2.23 3.45 -15.17
CA LEU A 45 -1.24 3.44 -14.08
C LEU A 45 -0.10 4.44 -14.32
N HIS A 46 0.34 4.61 -15.57
CA HIS A 46 1.32 5.63 -15.92
C HIS A 46 0.75 7.04 -15.73
N LYS A 47 -0.47 7.31 -16.20
CA LYS A 47 -1.14 8.60 -15.97
C LYS A 47 -1.37 8.88 -14.49
N LEU A 48 -1.72 7.86 -13.68
CA LEU A 48 -1.84 8.00 -12.24
C LEU A 48 -0.48 8.38 -11.62
N GLN A 49 0.60 7.76 -12.09
CA GLN A 49 1.94 8.10 -11.66
C GLN A 49 2.29 9.56 -11.95
N ASP A 50 2.07 10.01 -13.18
CA ASP A 50 2.34 11.38 -13.60
C ASP A 50 1.48 12.39 -12.82
N LEU A 51 0.18 12.11 -12.69
CA LEU A 51 -0.76 12.91 -11.92
C LEU A 51 -0.29 13.10 -10.48
N VAL A 52 0.11 12.04 -9.78
CA VAL A 52 0.56 12.15 -8.39
C VAL A 52 1.84 12.98 -8.28
N TYR A 53 2.74 12.90 -9.25
CA TYR A 53 3.93 13.75 -9.29
C TYR A 53 3.59 15.23 -9.54
N GLU A 54 2.60 15.52 -10.36
CA GLU A 54 2.10 16.88 -10.60
C GLU A 54 1.38 17.43 -9.36
N LEU A 55 0.44 16.65 -8.81
CA LEU A 55 -0.27 17.01 -7.58
C LEU A 55 0.70 17.25 -6.43
N LYS A 56 1.80 16.51 -6.32
CA LYS A 56 2.82 16.76 -5.28
C LYS A 56 3.50 18.12 -5.41
N LYS A 57 3.64 18.66 -6.63
CA LYS A 57 4.21 19.99 -6.87
C LYS A 57 3.22 21.08 -6.46
N GLU A 58 1.94 20.85 -6.74
CA GLU A 58 0.83 21.77 -6.40
C GLU A 58 0.47 21.72 -4.91
N TYR A 59 0.54 20.53 -4.31
CA TYR A 59 0.20 20.20 -2.94
C TYR A 59 1.43 19.60 -2.23
N PRO A 60 2.36 20.44 -1.72
CA PRO A 60 3.52 19.96 -0.97
C PRO A 60 3.17 19.09 0.23
N GLU A 61 1.97 19.20 0.79
CA GLU A 61 1.43 18.35 1.85
C GLU A 61 1.10 16.91 1.39
N LEU A 62 0.90 16.65 0.10
CA LEU A 62 0.59 15.31 -0.40
C LEU A 62 1.79 14.38 -0.16
N ILE A 63 1.65 13.30 0.58
CA ILE A 63 2.73 12.35 0.87
C ILE A 63 2.91 11.37 -0.29
N CYS A 64 1.82 10.70 -0.66
CA CYS A 64 1.75 9.70 -1.72
C CYS A 64 0.29 9.37 -2.07
N PHE A 65 0.11 8.54 -3.09
CA PHE A 65 -1.13 7.79 -3.33
C PHE A 65 -0.84 6.30 -3.19
N SER A 66 -1.47 5.64 -2.22
CA SER A 66 -1.38 4.18 -2.06
C SER A 66 -2.48 3.49 -2.86
N ILE A 67 -2.15 2.41 -3.56
CA ILE A 67 -3.09 1.65 -4.38
C ILE A 67 -3.15 0.19 -3.92
N TYR A 68 -4.34 -0.40 -3.97
CA TYR A 68 -4.57 -1.81 -3.67
C TYR A 68 -5.58 -2.42 -4.65
N GLY A 69 -6.20 -3.53 -4.26
CA GLY A 69 -7.27 -4.11 -5.05
C GLY A 69 -6.84 -4.68 -6.40
N SER A 70 -7.71 -4.57 -7.41
CA SER A 70 -7.54 -5.26 -8.69
C SER A 70 -6.27 -4.84 -9.44
N PHE A 71 -5.86 -3.57 -9.30
CA PHE A 71 -4.70 -2.97 -9.96
C PHE A 71 -3.36 -3.54 -9.48
N THR A 72 -3.31 -4.06 -8.24
CA THR A 72 -2.09 -4.65 -7.66
C THR A 72 -2.07 -6.18 -7.72
N LYS A 73 -3.19 -6.78 -8.14
CA LYS A 73 -3.42 -8.24 -8.17
C LYS A 73 -3.43 -8.83 -9.58
N GLY A 74 -3.23 -8.02 -10.61
CA GLY A 74 -2.91 -8.49 -11.96
C GLY A 74 -4.11 -8.81 -12.83
N TYR A 75 -5.32 -8.57 -12.33
CA TYR A 75 -6.57 -8.88 -13.03
C TYR A 75 -7.42 -7.63 -13.31
N ALA A 76 -6.94 -6.41 -13.06
CA ALA A 76 -7.67 -5.18 -13.38
C ALA A 76 -7.98 -5.06 -14.88
N MET A 77 -9.11 -4.42 -15.16
CA MET A 77 -9.67 -4.16 -16.49
C MET A 77 -9.98 -2.66 -16.64
N PRO A 78 -10.19 -2.13 -17.86
CA PRO A 78 -10.49 -0.71 -18.08
C PRO A 78 -11.69 -0.19 -17.26
N GLU A 79 -12.70 -1.01 -17.06
CA GLU A 79 -13.89 -0.71 -16.26
C GLU A 79 -13.71 -0.94 -14.75
N SER A 80 -12.56 -1.46 -14.32
CA SER A 80 -12.30 -1.66 -12.89
C SER A 80 -12.20 -0.33 -12.14
N ASP A 81 -12.66 -0.38 -10.91
CA ASP A 81 -12.47 0.61 -9.85
C ASP A 81 -10.99 0.78 -9.49
N ILE A 82 -10.63 1.98 -9.05
CA ILE A 82 -9.36 2.27 -8.39
C ILE A 82 -9.62 2.22 -6.88
N ASP A 83 -9.08 1.19 -6.25
CA ASP A 83 -8.99 1.09 -4.79
C ASP A 83 -7.70 1.80 -4.32
N GLY A 84 -7.81 2.88 -3.55
CA GLY A 84 -6.61 3.60 -3.12
C GLY A 84 -6.83 4.75 -2.16
N HIS A 85 -5.76 5.34 -1.67
CA HIS A 85 -5.86 6.47 -0.76
C HIS A 85 -4.78 7.50 -1.01
N PHE A 86 -5.17 8.77 -1.04
CA PHE A 86 -4.22 9.87 -0.89
C PHE A 86 -3.81 9.95 0.58
N MET A 87 -2.51 10.12 0.82
CA MET A 87 -2.00 10.41 2.15
C MET A 87 -1.49 11.83 2.17
N VAL A 88 -1.92 12.61 3.15
CA VAL A 88 -1.61 14.04 3.23
C VAL A 88 -1.04 14.35 4.61
N ASP A 89 0.02 15.16 4.66
CA ASP A 89 0.56 15.67 5.91
C ASP A 89 -0.41 16.70 6.51
N GLU A 90 -1.01 16.36 7.65
CA GLU A 90 -1.98 17.20 8.33
C GLU A 90 -1.40 18.51 8.88
N VAL A 91 -0.08 18.57 9.09
CA VAL A 91 0.65 19.75 9.59
C VAL A 91 0.88 20.74 8.46
N LEU A 92 1.07 20.25 7.24
CA LEU A 92 1.36 21.08 6.07
C LEU A 92 0.10 21.43 5.26
N LYS A 93 -1.07 20.89 5.61
CA LYS A 93 -2.29 21.07 4.84
C LYS A 93 -2.62 22.55 4.67
N SER A 94 -2.83 22.95 3.43
CA SER A 94 -3.16 24.33 3.05
C SER A 94 -4.67 24.60 3.04
N LYS A 95 -5.49 23.54 3.00
CA LYS A 95 -6.96 23.60 2.85
C LYS A 95 -7.69 22.77 3.91
N LYS A 96 -9.01 22.95 4.00
CA LYS A 96 -9.86 22.04 4.76
C LYS A 96 -9.85 20.65 4.12
N HIS A 97 -10.00 19.62 4.95
CA HIS A 97 -9.94 18.23 4.49
C HIS A 97 -10.93 17.95 3.35
N SER A 98 -12.19 18.34 3.51
CA SER A 98 -13.25 18.12 2.52
C SER A 98 -13.01 18.84 1.19
N GLU A 99 -12.36 20.00 1.22
CA GLU A 99 -12.03 20.77 0.01
C GLU A 99 -10.90 20.10 -0.76
N LEU A 100 -9.86 19.65 -0.05
CA LEU A 100 -8.74 18.93 -0.65
C LEU A 100 -9.18 17.58 -1.21
N GLU A 101 -10.01 16.83 -0.47
CA GLU A 101 -10.58 15.56 -0.90
C GLU A 101 -11.38 15.70 -2.20
N LEU A 102 -12.30 16.66 -2.25
CA LEU A 102 -13.08 16.93 -3.46
C LEU A 102 -12.16 17.24 -4.65
N GLU A 103 -11.14 18.08 -4.45
CA GLU A 103 -10.24 18.49 -5.52
C GLU A 103 -9.34 17.35 -6.02
N LEU A 104 -8.80 16.54 -5.10
CA LEU A 104 -7.99 15.38 -5.46
C LEU A 104 -8.82 14.34 -6.22
N HIS A 105 -10.07 14.11 -5.81
CA HIS A 105 -10.98 13.19 -6.51
C HIS A 105 -11.37 13.70 -7.90
N GLU A 106 -11.67 15.00 -8.03
CA GLU A 106 -11.98 15.59 -9.34
C GLU A 106 -10.78 15.56 -10.29
N ARG A 107 -9.56 15.83 -9.79
CA ARG A 107 -8.33 15.67 -10.58
C ARG A 107 -8.10 14.23 -10.99
N LEU A 108 -8.29 13.27 -10.07
CA LEU A 108 -8.16 11.85 -10.36
C LEU A 108 -9.14 11.41 -11.46
N LYS A 109 -10.42 11.80 -11.34
CA LYS A 109 -11.45 11.47 -12.34
C LYS A 109 -11.14 12.06 -13.70
N LYS A 110 -10.81 13.35 -13.75
CA LYS A 110 -10.58 14.06 -15.01
C LYS A 110 -9.36 13.53 -15.75
N GLU A 111 -8.21 13.43 -15.08
CA GLU A 111 -6.95 13.09 -15.73
C GLU A 111 -6.84 11.60 -16.08
N LEU A 112 -7.57 10.73 -15.36
CA LEU A 112 -7.64 9.29 -15.64
C LEU A 112 -8.88 8.86 -16.42
N ASN A 113 -9.77 9.80 -16.76
CA ASN A 113 -11.04 9.57 -17.43
C ASN A 113 -11.90 8.49 -16.73
N LEU A 114 -12.16 8.70 -15.44
CA LEU A 114 -12.92 7.76 -14.59
C LEU A 114 -14.33 8.26 -14.31
N THR A 115 -15.25 7.33 -14.11
CA THR A 115 -16.59 7.61 -13.59
C THR A 115 -16.59 7.72 -12.07
N ASP A 116 -17.66 8.27 -11.48
CA ASP A 116 -17.85 8.32 -10.02
C ASP A 116 -17.79 6.93 -9.38
N THR A 117 -18.35 5.92 -10.06
CA THR A 117 -18.36 4.54 -9.56
C THR A 117 -16.97 3.90 -9.54
N GLN A 118 -16.01 4.41 -10.33
CA GLN A 118 -14.65 3.88 -10.39
C GLN A 118 -13.72 4.46 -9.32
N ILE A 119 -14.16 5.49 -8.57
CA ILE A 119 -13.37 6.11 -7.50
C ILE A 119 -14.07 6.05 -6.14
N ILE A 120 -15.11 5.21 -6.01
CA ILE A 120 -15.93 5.16 -4.78
C ILE A 120 -15.11 4.74 -3.55
N ASP A 121 -14.09 3.90 -3.76
CA ASP A 121 -13.19 3.39 -2.73
C ASP A 121 -11.85 4.15 -2.75
N THR A 122 -11.88 5.45 -3.09
CA THR A 122 -10.75 6.35 -2.89
C THR A 122 -11.00 7.31 -1.74
N ASP A 123 -10.07 7.36 -0.79
CA ASP A 123 -10.16 8.24 0.38
C ASP A 123 -8.94 9.16 0.51
N VAL A 124 -9.07 10.21 1.31
CA VAL A 124 -7.95 11.02 1.78
C VAL A 124 -7.69 10.75 3.26
N TYR A 125 -6.46 10.35 3.59
CA TYR A 125 -6.02 10.17 4.97
C TYR A 125 -5.04 11.25 5.39
N LEU A 126 -5.36 11.87 6.53
CA LEU A 126 -4.52 12.85 7.19
C LEU A 126 -3.56 12.19 8.18
N TRP A 127 -2.27 12.41 7.96
CA TRP A 127 -1.19 11.86 8.78
C TRP A 127 -0.29 12.97 9.31
N SER A 128 0.19 12.82 10.54
CA SER A 128 1.42 13.49 10.98
C SER A 128 2.38 12.45 11.54
N LYS A 129 3.67 12.79 11.51
CA LYS A 129 4.70 12.02 12.21
C LYS A 129 4.35 11.87 13.69
N GLU A 130 3.82 12.92 14.32
CA GLU A 130 3.42 12.88 15.73
C GLU A 130 2.24 11.94 16.00
N ARG A 131 1.21 11.97 15.15
CA ARG A 131 0.09 11.02 15.23
C ARG A 131 0.57 9.59 15.06
N LEU A 132 1.51 9.33 14.14
CA LEU A 132 2.11 8.00 13.95
C LEU A 132 2.85 7.51 15.19
N ARG A 133 3.62 8.37 15.85
CA ARG A 133 4.28 8.01 17.11
C ARG A 133 3.26 7.56 18.15
N LYS A 134 2.22 8.38 18.38
CA LYS A 134 1.16 8.05 19.33
C LYS A 134 0.46 6.73 19.00
N LEU A 135 0.18 6.48 17.71
CA LEU A 135 -0.44 5.24 17.26
C LEU A 135 0.41 4.00 17.54
N CYS A 136 1.75 4.09 17.43
CA CYS A 136 2.63 2.96 17.73
C CYS A 136 2.55 2.49 19.19
N HIS A 137 2.19 3.40 20.11
CA HIS A 137 2.06 3.12 21.54
C HIS A 137 0.61 2.88 21.99
N ASP A 138 -0.37 2.98 21.09
CA ASP A 138 -1.78 2.79 21.42
C ASP A 138 -2.13 1.29 21.54
N PRO A 139 -2.56 0.78 22.71
CA PRO A 139 -2.95 -0.62 22.87
C PRO A 139 -4.19 -1.01 22.03
N GLN A 140 -4.95 -0.03 21.51
CA GLN A 140 -6.09 -0.22 20.63
C GLN A 140 -5.81 0.21 19.19
N TRP A 141 -4.54 0.29 18.78
CA TRP A 141 -4.17 0.74 17.44
C TRP A 141 -4.86 -0.05 16.32
N TRP A 142 -5.22 -1.32 16.55
CA TRP A 142 -5.98 -2.17 15.61
C TRP A 142 -7.41 -1.67 15.31
N ASN A 143 -8.00 -0.87 16.21
CA ASN A 143 -9.29 -0.19 16.00
C ASN A 143 -9.16 1.16 15.27
N GLN A 144 -7.97 1.74 15.26
CA GLN A 144 -7.72 2.99 14.56
C GLN A 144 -7.32 2.67 13.13
N GLN A 145 -7.89 3.38 12.15
CA GLN A 145 -7.71 3.06 10.73
C GLN A 145 -6.22 3.04 10.29
N VAL A 146 -5.67 1.82 10.36
CA VAL A 146 -4.86 1.12 9.37
C VAL A 146 -3.42 1.66 9.14
N PRO A 147 -2.50 1.62 10.12
CA PRO A 147 -1.06 1.80 9.88
C PRO A 147 -0.48 0.90 8.77
N SER A 148 -1.13 -0.23 8.47
CA SER A 148 -0.78 -1.07 7.32
C SER A 148 -0.95 -0.36 5.97
N LEU A 149 -1.78 0.69 5.85
CA LEU A 149 -1.90 1.46 4.60
C LEU A 149 -0.58 2.09 4.18
N LEU A 150 0.24 2.51 5.15
CA LEU A 150 1.57 3.09 4.89
C LEU A 150 2.46 2.11 4.13
N PHE A 151 2.17 0.81 4.23
CA PHE A 151 2.97 -0.27 3.68
C PHE A 151 2.38 -0.87 2.39
N LEU A 152 1.28 -0.31 1.86
CA LEU A 152 0.75 -0.66 0.54
C LEU A 152 1.72 -0.24 -0.59
N MET A 153 1.43 -0.68 -1.82
CA MET A 153 2.09 -0.15 -3.00
C MET A 153 1.73 1.33 -3.15
N SER A 154 2.72 2.20 -3.26
CA SER A 154 2.50 3.65 -3.29
C SER A 154 3.17 4.30 -4.49
N VAL A 155 2.52 5.33 -5.01
CA VAL A 155 3.04 6.28 -5.99
C VAL A 155 3.47 7.53 -5.25
N GLY A 156 4.70 7.99 -5.49
CA GLY A 156 5.34 9.07 -4.73
C GLY A 156 6.25 8.54 -3.63
N ARG A 157 7.32 9.29 -3.33
CA ARG A 157 8.38 8.87 -2.38
C ARG A 157 8.28 9.50 -0.99
N GLY A 158 7.28 10.36 -0.74
CA GLY A 158 7.13 11.00 0.57
C GLY A 158 6.86 10.01 1.71
N ILE A 159 6.31 8.84 1.38
CA ILE A 159 5.90 7.83 2.36
C ILE A 159 7.05 7.24 3.18
N ASP A 160 8.28 7.26 2.63
CA ASP A 160 9.44 6.65 3.28
C ASP A 160 9.79 7.34 4.61
N GLU A 161 9.57 8.65 4.71
CA GLU A 161 9.76 9.38 5.97
C GLU A 161 8.78 8.97 7.06
N TYR A 162 7.54 8.63 6.70
CA TYR A 162 6.50 8.21 7.64
C TYR A 162 6.72 6.76 8.07
N ARG A 163 7.09 5.89 7.12
CA ARG A 163 7.53 4.52 7.41
C ARG A 163 8.71 4.50 8.36
N ARG A 164 9.69 5.39 8.18
CA ARG A 164 10.85 5.51 9.08
C ARG A 164 10.45 5.86 10.50
N VAL A 165 9.49 6.77 10.69
CA VAL A 165 8.95 7.08 12.02
C VAL A 165 8.36 5.83 12.66
N VAL A 166 7.54 5.07 11.93
CA VAL A 166 6.97 3.82 12.45
C VAL A 166 8.08 2.84 12.85
N PHE A 167 9.06 2.59 11.98
CA PHE A 167 10.14 1.66 12.31
C PHE A 167 10.99 2.15 13.50
N ASP A 168 11.33 3.44 13.57
CA ASP A 168 12.13 4.00 14.67
C ASP A 168 11.41 3.84 16.01
N GLU A 169 10.10 4.09 16.06
CA GLU A 169 9.28 3.91 17.27
C GLU A 169 9.18 2.44 17.67
N LEU A 170 8.84 1.56 16.73
CA LEU A 170 8.68 0.14 17.01
C LEU A 170 10.01 -0.51 17.41
N GLU A 171 11.13 -0.14 16.78
CA GLU A 171 12.45 -0.59 17.21
C GLU A 171 12.74 -0.14 18.63
N GLY A 172 12.48 1.12 19.00
CA GLY A 172 12.63 1.63 20.36
C GLY A 172 11.84 0.86 21.42
N MET A 173 10.73 0.22 21.04
CA MET A 173 9.88 -0.61 21.91
C MET A 173 10.40 -2.05 22.10
N GLY A 174 11.47 -2.45 21.41
CA GLY A 174 12.07 -3.78 21.51
C GLY A 174 11.10 -4.91 21.17
N SER A 175 10.96 -5.90 22.06
CA SER A 175 10.12 -7.09 21.83
C SER A 175 8.62 -6.77 21.69
N GLN A 176 8.16 -5.66 22.26
CA GLN A 176 6.78 -5.20 22.08
C GLN A 176 6.56 -4.64 20.68
N GLY A 177 7.53 -3.90 20.13
CA GLY A 177 7.45 -3.39 18.76
C GLY A 177 7.40 -4.50 17.72
N GLU A 178 8.12 -5.61 17.93
CA GLU A 178 8.03 -6.80 17.07
C GLU A 178 6.62 -7.43 17.08
N LYS A 179 5.88 -7.35 18.19
CA LYS A 179 4.49 -7.84 18.24
C LYS A 179 3.57 -6.93 17.44
N VAL A 180 3.67 -5.62 17.63
CA VAL A 180 2.90 -4.62 16.88
C VAL A 180 3.20 -4.75 15.38
N TRP A 181 4.46 -4.94 15.00
CA TRP A 181 4.86 -5.17 13.61
C TRP A 181 4.18 -6.38 12.98
N LYS A 182 4.14 -7.52 13.68
CA LYS A 182 3.47 -8.74 13.19
C LYS A 182 2.00 -8.50 12.92
N GLU A 183 1.34 -7.75 13.79
CA GLU A 183 -0.06 -7.36 13.61
C GLU A 183 -0.24 -6.38 12.43
N ILE A 184 0.67 -5.40 12.22
CA ILE A 184 0.67 -4.51 11.04
C ILE A 184 0.77 -5.33 9.76
N ILE A 185 1.74 -6.25 9.69
CA ILE A 185 1.95 -7.10 8.52
C ILE A 185 0.78 -8.06 8.32
N GLN A 186 0.19 -8.61 9.38
CA GLN A 186 -0.98 -9.47 9.24
C GLN A 186 -2.18 -8.70 8.68
N SER A 187 -2.40 -7.46 9.12
CA SER A 187 -3.44 -6.58 8.58
C SER A 187 -3.19 -6.26 7.09
N LEU A 188 -1.95 -5.93 6.73
CA LEU A 188 -1.53 -5.70 5.34
C LEU A 188 -1.76 -6.93 4.45
N ILE A 189 -1.39 -8.12 4.93
CA ILE A 189 -1.62 -9.39 4.23
C ILE A 189 -3.12 -9.58 3.98
N ASN A 190 -3.97 -9.40 5.01
CA ASN A 190 -5.41 -9.60 4.88
C ASN A 190 -6.01 -8.65 3.84
N GLN A 191 -5.62 -7.36 3.86
CA GLN A 191 -6.10 -6.36 2.91
C GLN A 191 -5.66 -6.67 1.47
N GLU A 192 -4.37 -6.94 1.27
CA GLU A 192 -3.81 -7.23 -0.06
C GLU A 192 -4.23 -8.59 -0.61
N ASN A 193 -4.73 -9.50 0.22
CA ASN A 193 -5.19 -10.82 -0.20
C ASN A 193 -6.72 -10.98 -0.12
N ALA A 194 -7.44 -9.91 0.22
CA ALA A 194 -8.90 -9.91 0.26
C ALA A 194 -9.50 -10.44 -1.06
N GLY A 195 -10.42 -11.38 -0.92
CA GLY A 195 -11.11 -12.05 -2.02
C GLY A 195 -10.42 -13.31 -2.57
N PHE A 196 -9.23 -13.68 -2.09
CA PHE A 196 -8.61 -14.97 -2.38
C PHE A 196 -8.91 -16.00 -1.28
N SER A 197 -8.79 -17.29 -1.61
CA SER A 197 -8.98 -18.39 -0.65
C SER A 197 -7.89 -18.40 0.43
N ASP A 198 -8.21 -18.87 1.63
CA ASP A 198 -7.27 -18.96 2.76
C ASP A 198 -5.99 -19.74 2.42
N GLU A 199 -6.11 -20.80 1.61
CA GLU A 199 -4.96 -21.56 1.13
C GLU A 199 -4.00 -20.69 0.32
N PHE A 200 -4.54 -19.87 -0.59
CA PHE A 200 -3.77 -18.94 -1.39
C PHE A 200 -3.12 -17.86 -0.51
N GLN A 201 -3.86 -17.31 0.46
CA GLN A 201 -3.31 -16.31 1.39
C GLN A 201 -2.14 -16.88 2.21
N LYS A 202 -2.26 -18.12 2.69
CA LYS A 202 -1.20 -18.84 3.41
C LYS A 202 0.08 -18.99 2.56
N LYS A 203 -0.06 -19.36 1.28
CA LYS A 203 1.10 -19.46 0.36
C LYS A 203 1.84 -18.14 0.20
N ARG A 204 1.11 -17.01 0.26
CA ARG A 204 1.66 -15.67 0.07
C ARG A 204 2.29 -15.05 1.31
N GLN A 205 2.13 -15.64 2.50
CA GLN A 205 2.71 -15.09 3.74
C GLN A 205 4.24 -14.89 3.66
N ASN A 206 4.94 -15.74 2.91
CA ASN A 206 6.40 -15.64 2.75
C ASN A 206 6.85 -14.46 1.86
N LEU A 207 5.92 -13.73 1.22
CA LEU A 207 6.22 -12.52 0.45
C LEU A 207 6.34 -11.26 1.32
N TYR A 208 6.06 -11.39 2.62
CA TYR A 208 6.00 -10.28 3.55
C TYR A 208 7.13 -10.40 4.59
N PRO A 209 7.71 -9.27 5.02
CA PRO A 209 8.74 -9.26 6.08
C PRO A 209 8.17 -9.75 7.41
N LYS A 210 8.90 -10.64 8.08
CA LYS A 210 8.46 -11.32 9.31
C LYS A 210 8.91 -10.62 10.59
N THR A 211 9.91 -9.76 10.50
CA THR A 211 10.53 -9.01 11.60
C THR A 211 10.63 -7.54 11.26
N LEU A 212 10.79 -6.67 12.26
CA LEU A 212 11.03 -5.24 12.04
C LEU A 212 12.26 -5.01 11.16
N ALA A 213 13.33 -5.77 11.40
CA ALA A 213 14.56 -5.71 10.63
C ALA A 213 14.33 -6.03 9.14
N GLU A 214 13.62 -7.13 8.83
CA GLU A 214 13.23 -7.46 7.47
C GLU A 214 12.32 -6.38 6.86
N GLY A 215 11.42 -5.81 7.67
CA GLY A 215 10.51 -4.75 7.28
C GLY A 215 11.22 -3.49 6.84
N ARG A 216 12.13 -2.98 7.68
CA ARG A 216 12.92 -1.79 7.38
C ARG A 216 13.71 -1.98 6.09
N LYS A 217 14.36 -3.13 5.95
CA LYS A 217 15.09 -3.47 4.71
C LYS A 217 14.18 -3.53 3.50
N TYR A 218 13.03 -4.18 3.60
CA TYR A 218 12.10 -4.34 2.49
C TYR A 218 11.49 -3.01 2.04
N PHE A 219 11.07 -2.17 2.98
CA PHE A 219 10.27 -0.96 2.69
C PHE A 219 11.09 0.31 2.54
N LEU A 220 12.25 0.40 3.18
CA LEU A 220 13.12 1.58 3.13
C LEU A 220 14.46 1.31 2.41
N ASN A 221 14.77 0.04 2.11
CA ASN A 221 16.10 -0.36 1.60
C ASN A 221 17.23 0.03 2.56
N GLU A 222 16.98 -0.08 3.87
CA GLU A 222 17.90 0.28 4.95
C GLU A 222 18.25 -0.91 5.82
N GLU A 223 19.49 -0.95 6.32
CA GLU A 223 19.86 -1.92 7.35
C GLU A 223 19.25 -1.52 8.71
N PRO A 224 18.92 -2.49 9.59
CA PRO A 224 18.37 -2.22 10.91
C PRO A 224 19.31 -1.36 11.75
N LYS A 225 18.77 -0.45 12.56
CA LYS A 225 19.56 0.20 13.61
C LYS A 225 19.93 -0.88 14.62
N LEU A 226 21.22 -1.23 14.68
CA LEU A 226 21.73 -2.08 15.75
C LEU A 226 21.43 -1.37 17.06
N MET A 227 20.66 -2.01 17.93
CA MET A 227 20.46 -1.52 19.30
C MET A 227 21.83 -1.45 19.99
N ASP A 228 22.22 -0.25 20.41
CA ASP A 228 23.39 -0.02 21.28
C ASP A 228 23.14 -0.73 22.63
N GLY A 229 23.48 -2.01 22.70
CA GLY A 229 23.19 -2.80 23.90
C GLY A 229 23.68 -4.24 23.94
N ASN A 230 24.14 -4.83 22.84
CA ASN A 230 24.55 -6.25 22.81
C ASN A 230 26.00 -6.52 22.43
N THR A 231 26.90 -5.55 22.59
CA THR A 231 28.34 -5.81 22.69
C THR A 231 28.75 -6.09 24.15
N LYS A 232 28.21 -7.16 24.74
CA LYS A 232 28.90 -7.80 25.88
C LYS A 232 29.91 -8.81 25.32
N LYS A 233 31.14 -8.31 25.22
CA LYS A 233 32.45 -8.97 25.11
C LYS A 233 32.40 -10.49 25.33
N ALA A 234 32.69 -11.26 24.29
CA ALA A 234 33.47 -12.47 24.45
C ALA A 234 34.96 -12.06 24.44
N LYS A 235 35.62 -12.24 25.59
CA LYS A 235 37.08 -12.32 25.69
C LYS A 235 37.52 -13.71 25.24
#